data_AF-A0A0D8Y6V5-F1
#
_entry.id   AF-A0A0D8Y6V5-F1
#
_cell.length_a   1.000
_cell.length_b   1.000
_cell.length_c   1.000
_cell.angle_alpha   90.00
_cell.angle_beta   90.00
_cell.angle_gamma   90.00
#
_symmetry.space_group_name_H-M   'P 1'
#
loop_
_entity.id
_entity.type
_entity.pdbx_description
1 polymer ?
#
loop_
_entity_poly.entity_id
_entity_poly.type
_entity_poly.pdbx_seq_one_letter_code
_entity_poly.pdbx_strand_id
1 'polypeptide(L)'
;MAAWCAENLRDLEGWRSTGLMMSTPSDQCAKLFDGALRQLVSWSDCDYLGGLDKTFKDMEIADPEAVLPRAFYLGWQGLGTGISTRIDNEYKLKLEQLQVDARNYGNTREQRHAEAVLLWGEGKMKEAVSMWENILLNHPTDLMAIKFAHDAYFFMGDAKGSRDSIQAIISKHKGCEPCYRYILYLLRRVPLTESATRSLI
;
A
#
# COMPACT_ATOMS: atom_id res chain seq x y z
N MET A 1 -10.13 -18.47 7.28
CA MET A 1 -9.82 -18.19 5.87
C MET A 1 -10.87 -17.23 5.35
N ALA A 2 -10.45 -16.19 4.65
CA ALA A 2 -11.25 -14.98 4.46
C ALA A 2 -11.84 -14.92 3.04
N ALA A 3 -12.97 -15.60 2.77
CA ALA A 3 -13.59 -15.63 1.43
C ALA A 3 -13.85 -14.24 0.79
N TRP A 4 -14.05 -13.21 1.62
CA TRP A 4 -14.35 -11.84 1.20
C TRP A 4 -13.23 -11.15 0.38
N CYS A 5 -11.99 -11.65 0.46
CA CYS A 5 -10.84 -11.08 -0.26
C CYS A 5 -11.05 -11.00 -1.78
N ALA A 6 -11.75 -11.98 -2.36
CA ALA A 6 -11.97 -12.08 -3.81
C ALA A 6 -13.33 -11.53 -4.27
N GLU A 7 -14.18 -11.08 -3.34
CA GLU A 7 -15.50 -10.54 -3.66
C GLU A 7 -15.40 -9.11 -4.20
N ASN A 8 -16.00 -8.86 -5.37
CA ASN A 8 -16.07 -7.52 -5.99
C ASN A 8 -14.69 -6.85 -6.08
N LEU A 9 -13.71 -7.55 -6.65
CA LEU A 9 -12.40 -6.99 -6.95
C LEU A 9 -12.53 -5.87 -7.97
N ARG A 10 -11.85 -4.75 -7.70
CA ARG A 10 -11.86 -3.58 -8.57
C ARG A 10 -11.11 -3.86 -9.88
N ASP A 11 -11.79 -3.67 -11.00
CA ASP A 11 -11.20 -3.57 -12.34
C ASP A 11 -10.72 -2.14 -12.63
N LEU A 12 -10.22 -1.87 -13.83
CA LEU A 12 -9.69 -0.55 -14.19
C LEU A 12 -10.74 0.57 -14.03
N GLU A 13 -12.00 0.29 -14.37
CA GLU A 13 -13.10 1.22 -14.18
C GLU A 13 -13.42 1.45 -12.70
N GLY A 14 -13.42 0.38 -11.89
CA GLY A 14 -13.56 0.45 -10.45
C GLY A 14 -12.48 1.33 -9.81
N TRP A 15 -11.21 1.11 -10.15
CA TRP A 15 -10.09 1.94 -9.70
C TRP A 15 -10.24 3.41 -10.14
N ARG A 16 -10.62 3.65 -11.41
CA ARG A 16 -10.89 5.00 -11.92
C ARG A 16 -12.04 5.71 -11.20
N SER A 17 -13.15 5.01 -10.93
CA SER A 17 -14.34 5.56 -10.25
C SER A 17 -14.02 6.00 -8.81
N THR A 18 -13.03 5.37 -8.18
CA THR A 18 -12.54 5.72 -6.84
C THR A 18 -11.47 6.82 -6.83
N GLY A 19 -11.12 7.38 -8.00
CA GLY A 19 -10.10 8.42 -8.13
C GLY A 19 -8.66 7.91 -8.00
N LEU A 20 -8.45 6.59 -8.16
CA LEU A 20 -7.16 5.91 -8.02
C LEU A 20 -6.80 5.19 -9.33
N MET A 21 -6.66 5.96 -10.41
CA MET A 21 -6.34 5.43 -11.74
C MET A 21 -5.01 4.65 -11.75
N MET A 22 -4.96 3.59 -12.55
CA MET A 22 -3.76 2.77 -12.78
C MET A 22 -3.27 2.95 -14.22
N SER A 23 -1.96 2.86 -14.45
CA SER A 23 -1.34 2.90 -15.79
C SER A 23 -1.43 1.58 -16.56
N THR A 24 -1.59 0.45 -15.87
CA THR A 24 -1.71 -0.86 -16.51
C THR A 24 -2.94 -0.92 -17.43
N PRO A 25 -2.81 -1.49 -18.64
CA PRO A 25 -3.94 -1.79 -19.51
C PRO A 25 -4.67 -3.09 -19.14
N SER A 26 -4.15 -3.88 -18.19
CA SER A 26 -4.65 -5.22 -17.85
C SER A 26 -5.69 -5.17 -16.72
N ASP A 27 -6.96 -5.38 -17.06
CA ASP A 27 -8.05 -5.51 -16.08
C ASP A 27 -7.80 -6.65 -15.07
N GLN A 28 -7.22 -7.75 -15.55
CA GLN A 28 -6.89 -8.89 -14.70
C GLN A 28 -5.84 -8.50 -13.66
N CYS A 29 -4.80 -7.77 -14.06
CA CYS A 29 -3.77 -7.29 -13.14
C CYS A 29 -4.36 -6.33 -12.09
N ALA A 30 -5.25 -5.41 -12.49
CA ALA A 30 -5.93 -4.49 -11.58
C ALA A 30 -6.77 -5.20 -10.51
N LYS A 31 -7.49 -6.27 -10.89
CA LYS A 31 -8.27 -7.11 -9.96
C LYS A 31 -7.38 -7.87 -8.98
N LEU A 32 -6.33 -8.53 -9.50
CA LEU A 32 -5.40 -9.28 -8.66
C LEU A 32 -4.67 -8.37 -7.68
N PHE A 33 -4.29 -7.17 -8.11
CA PHE A 33 -3.70 -6.15 -7.25
C PHE A 33 -4.63 -5.74 -6.09
N ASP A 34 -5.92 -5.52 -6.37
CA ASP A 34 -6.91 -5.25 -5.31
C ASP A 34 -7.02 -6.42 -4.32
N GLY A 35 -7.02 -7.66 -4.83
CA GLY A 35 -7.02 -8.87 -4.01
C GLY A 35 -5.76 -9.00 -3.15
N ALA A 36 -4.60 -8.69 -3.71
CA ALA A 36 -3.31 -8.73 -3.00
C ALA A 36 -3.26 -7.68 -1.88
N LEU A 37 -3.77 -6.45 -2.11
CA LEU A 37 -3.90 -5.44 -1.06
C LEU A 37 -4.79 -5.89 0.09
N ARG A 38 -5.94 -6.52 -0.21
CA ARG A 38 -6.86 -7.04 0.81
C ARG A 38 -6.22 -8.16 1.64
N GLN A 39 -5.50 -9.07 0.99
CA GLN A 39 -4.74 -10.13 1.67
C GLN A 39 -3.66 -9.56 2.59
N LEU A 40 -2.90 -8.57 2.10
CA LEU A 40 -1.87 -7.89 2.89
C LEU A 40 -2.45 -7.20 4.13
N VAL A 41 -3.51 -6.43 3.94
CA VAL A 41 -4.14 -5.65 5.02
C VAL A 41 -4.76 -6.55 6.08
N SER A 42 -5.33 -7.68 5.66
CA SER A 42 -5.96 -8.63 6.57
C SER A 42 -5.01 -9.67 7.16
N TRP A 43 -3.75 -9.70 6.70
CA TRP A 43 -2.78 -10.76 7.02
C TRP A 43 -3.38 -12.16 6.87
N SER A 44 -4.20 -12.34 5.84
CA SER A 44 -4.97 -13.57 5.61
C SER A 44 -4.88 -13.96 4.15
N ASP A 45 -4.51 -15.20 3.90
CA ASP A 45 -4.54 -15.76 2.56
C ASP A 45 -5.97 -15.97 2.06
N CYS A 46 -6.13 -15.75 0.76
CA CYS A 46 -7.37 -15.90 0.03
C CYS A 46 -7.40 -17.26 -0.68
N ASP A 47 -8.27 -18.17 -0.25
CA ASP A 47 -8.36 -19.51 -0.85
C ASP A 47 -8.68 -19.46 -2.36
N TYR A 48 -9.55 -18.53 -2.77
CA TYR A 48 -9.93 -18.34 -4.17
C TYR A 48 -8.78 -17.85 -5.05
N LEU A 49 -7.89 -17.01 -4.50
CA LEU A 49 -6.70 -16.53 -5.22
C LEU A 49 -5.49 -17.45 -5.02
N GLY A 50 -5.61 -18.48 -4.17
CA GLY A 50 -4.54 -19.41 -3.81
C GLY A 50 -3.43 -18.78 -2.97
N GLY A 51 -3.78 -17.79 -2.14
CA GLY A 51 -2.86 -17.08 -1.25
C GLY A 51 -2.09 -15.95 -1.90
N LEU A 52 -1.39 -15.18 -1.08
CA LEU A 52 -0.73 -13.94 -1.51
C LEU A 52 0.41 -14.21 -2.50
N ASP A 53 1.22 -15.24 -2.27
CA ASP A 53 2.35 -15.58 -3.15
C ASP A 53 1.90 -15.98 -4.56
N LYS A 54 0.80 -16.74 -4.68
CA LYS A 54 0.23 -17.08 -5.98
C LYS A 54 -0.36 -15.84 -6.65
N THR A 55 -1.04 -14.99 -5.87
CA THR A 55 -1.60 -13.73 -6.39
C THR A 55 -0.51 -12.85 -7.01
N PHE A 56 0.68 -12.75 -6.39
CA PHE A 56 1.81 -12.01 -6.95
C PHE A 56 2.31 -12.59 -8.27
N LYS A 57 2.44 -13.92 -8.37
CA LYS A 57 2.84 -14.59 -9.62
C LYS A 57 1.82 -14.36 -10.73
N ASP A 58 0.54 -14.48 -10.41
CA ASP A 58 -0.54 -14.26 -11.37
C ASP A 58 -0.60 -12.79 -11.82
N MET A 59 -0.26 -11.83 -10.94
CA MET A 59 -0.12 -10.41 -11.30
C MET A 59 1.02 -10.18 -12.30
N GLU A 60 2.18 -10.77 -12.05
CA GLU A 60 3.36 -10.66 -12.92
C GLU A 60 3.09 -11.27 -14.30
N ILE A 61 2.39 -12.41 -14.35
CA ILE A 61 1.96 -13.04 -15.62
C ILE A 61 0.94 -12.15 -16.36
N ALA A 62 0.02 -11.51 -15.63
CA ALA A 62 -1.03 -10.70 -16.21
C ALA A 62 -0.54 -9.37 -16.80
N ASP A 63 0.45 -8.74 -16.16
CA ASP A 63 1.15 -7.57 -16.68
C ASP A 63 2.51 -7.37 -15.97
N PRO A 64 3.63 -7.76 -16.61
CA PRO A 64 4.96 -7.60 -16.04
C PRO A 64 5.48 -6.17 -16.08
N GLU A 65 4.84 -5.26 -16.83
CA GLU A 65 5.25 -3.85 -16.91
C GLU A 65 4.48 -2.98 -15.90
N ALA A 66 3.42 -3.50 -15.27
CA ALA A 66 2.59 -2.74 -14.35
C ALA A 66 3.38 -2.14 -13.16
N VAL A 67 3.52 -0.81 -13.15
CA VAL A 67 4.34 -0.07 -12.16
C VAL A 67 3.84 -0.27 -10.74
N LEU A 68 2.55 -0.04 -10.49
CA LEU A 68 2.00 -0.09 -9.13
C LEU A 68 2.02 -1.50 -8.52
N PRO A 69 1.58 -2.56 -9.23
CA PRO A 69 1.76 -3.96 -8.81
C PRO A 69 3.21 -4.32 -8.47
N ARG A 70 4.17 -3.89 -9.29
CA ARG A 70 5.60 -4.13 -9.04
C ARG A 70 6.10 -3.37 -7.82
N ALA A 71 5.73 -2.10 -7.68
CA ALA A 71 6.06 -1.31 -6.49
C ALA A 71 5.52 -1.99 -5.23
N PHE A 72 4.29 -2.50 -5.28
CA PHE A 72 3.67 -3.23 -4.18
C PHE A 72 4.41 -4.52 -3.83
N TYR A 73 4.77 -5.34 -4.81
CA TYR A 73 5.52 -6.57 -4.59
C TYR A 73 6.91 -6.28 -3.98
N LEU A 74 7.66 -5.32 -4.53
CA LEU A 74 8.97 -4.95 -4.00
C LEU A 74 8.86 -4.35 -2.58
N GLY A 75 7.86 -3.51 -2.32
CA GLY A 75 7.57 -2.99 -0.99
C GLY A 75 7.26 -4.10 0.03
N TRP A 76 6.48 -5.12 -0.38
CA TRP A 76 6.22 -6.31 0.43
C TRP A 76 7.47 -7.13 0.71
N GLN A 77 8.35 -7.33 -0.29
CA GLN A 77 9.63 -8.01 -0.07
C GLN A 77 10.51 -7.27 0.94
N GLY A 78 10.54 -5.94 0.85
CA GLY A 78 11.26 -5.08 1.80
C GLY A 78 10.60 -5.00 3.19
N LEU A 79 9.34 -5.43 3.35
CA LEU A 79 8.70 -5.55 4.67
C LEU A 79 9.37 -6.66 5.50
N GLY A 80 9.87 -7.71 4.84
CA GLY A 80 10.64 -8.77 5.49
C GLY A 80 12.02 -8.27 5.90
N THR A 81 12.49 -8.64 7.09
CA THR A 81 13.84 -8.28 7.58
C THR A 81 14.97 -9.07 6.91
N GLY A 82 14.67 -9.87 5.88
CA GLY A 82 15.61 -10.76 5.20
C GLY A 82 16.20 -10.21 3.90
N ILE A 83 15.63 -9.14 3.34
CA ILE A 83 16.03 -8.57 2.04
C ILE A 83 16.28 -7.08 2.21
N SER A 84 17.36 -6.58 1.62
CA SER A 84 17.65 -5.14 1.52
C SER A 84 18.56 -4.86 0.33
N THR A 85 18.61 -3.61 -0.13
CA THR A 85 19.51 -3.20 -1.22
C THR A 85 21.00 -3.37 -0.89
N ARG A 86 21.34 -3.57 0.39
CA ARG A 86 22.71 -3.82 0.87
C ARG A 86 23.15 -5.27 0.73
N ILE A 87 22.19 -6.20 0.74
CA ILE A 87 22.46 -7.65 0.77
C ILE A 87 22.14 -8.26 -0.59
N ASP A 88 21.03 -7.84 -1.20
CA ASP A 88 20.50 -8.42 -2.42
C ASP A 88 20.63 -7.43 -3.60
N ASN A 89 21.56 -7.72 -4.49
CA ASN A 89 21.79 -6.93 -5.69
C ASN A 89 20.66 -7.09 -6.71
N GLU A 90 19.99 -8.24 -6.77
CA GLU A 90 18.86 -8.45 -7.69
C GLU A 90 17.68 -7.58 -7.27
N TYR A 91 17.38 -7.55 -5.97
CA TYR A 91 16.37 -6.67 -5.40
C TYR A 91 16.67 -5.20 -5.69
N LYS A 92 17.93 -4.76 -5.52
CA LYS A 92 18.37 -3.41 -5.85
C LYS A 92 18.13 -3.07 -7.32
N LEU A 93 18.55 -3.94 -8.24
CA LEU A 93 18.35 -3.73 -9.68
C LEU A 93 16.87 -3.64 -10.06
N LYS A 94 16.01 -4.46 -9.43
CA LYS A 94 14.55 -4.41 -9.65
C LYS A 94 13.95 -3.07 -9.20
N LEU A 95 14.39 -2.52 -8.07
CA LEU A 95 13.98 -1.19 -7.60
C LEU A 95 14.45 -0.07 -8.53
N GLU A 96 15.70 -0.13 -9.00
CA GLU A 96 16.24 0.85 -9.95
C GLU A 96 15.50 0.79 -11.29
N GLN A 97 15.21 -0.40 -11.81
CA GLN A 97 14.43 -0.57 -13.03
C GLN A 97 13.00 -0.04 -12.85
N LEU A 98 12.37 -0.30 -11.70
CA LEU A 98 11.05 0.23 -11.38
C LEU A 98 11.03 1.77 -11.43
N GLN A 99 12.08 2.45 -10.97
CA GLN A 99 12.18 3.91 -11.06
C GLN A 99 12.17 4.42 -12.50
N VAL A 100 12.93 3.75 -13.38
CA VAL A 100 13.03 4.11 -14.79
C VAL A 100 11.67 3.93 -15.47
N ASP A 101 11.06 2.77 -15.27
CA ASP A 101 9.76 2.41 -15.83
C ASP A 101 8.65 3.35 -15.36
N ALA A 102 8.62 3.67 -14.07
CA ALA A 102 7.65 4.59 -13.50
C ALA A 102 7.74 5.99 -14.13
N ARG A 103 8.94 6.48 -14.44
CA ARG A 103 9.14 7.77 -15.13
C ARG A 103 8.70 7.73 -16.59
N ASN A 104 8.87 6.58 -17.25
CA ASN A 104 8.57 6.44 -18.67
C ASN A 104 7.06 6.36 -18.94
N TYR A 105 6.32 5.57 -18.15
CA TYR A 105 4.90 5.31 -18.41
C TYR A 105 4.01 5.25 -17.16
N GLY A 106 4.57 5.39 -15.96
CA GLY A 106 3.78 5.46 -14.73
C GLY A 106 3.11 6.81 -14.53
N ASN A 107 1.94 6.83 -13.87
CA ASN A 107 1.30 8.09 -13.50
C ASN A 107 1.94 8.71 -12.24
N THR A 108 1.59 9.97 -11.90
CA THR A 108 2.21 10.69 -10.77
C THR A 108 2.09 9.95 -9.43
N ARG A 109 0.96 9.27 -9.17
CA ARG A 109 0.76 8.49 -7.94
C ARG A 109 1.69 7.27 -7.92
N GLU A 110 1.80 6.56 -9.03
CA GLU A 110 2.63 5.36 -9.16
C GLU A 110 4.12 5.69 -9.09
N GLN A 111 4.55 6.81 -9.68
CA GLN A 111 5.92 7.31 -9.56
C GLN A 111 6.31 7.57 -8.10
N ARG A 112 5.42 8.20 -7.32
CA ARG A 112 5.66 8.43 -5.90
C ARG A 112 5.72 7.12 -5.10
N HIS A 113 4.86 6.15 -5.44
CA HIS A 113 4.93 4.81 -4.81
C HIS A 113 6.24 4.12 -5.12
N ALA A 114 6.70 4.17 -6.37
CA ALA A 114 7.99 3.63 -6.78
C ALA A 114 9.13 4.27 -5.97
N GLU A 115 9.15 5.60 -5.86
CA GLU A 115 10.15 6.34 -5.07
C GLU A 115 10.11 5.95 -3.59
N ALA A 116 8.92 5.85 -3.01
CA ALA A 116 8.75 5.45 -1.62
C ALA A 116 9.31 4.04 -1.35
N VAL A 117 9.07 3.06 -2.23
CA VAL A 117 9.59 1.69 -2.04
C VAL A 117 11.09 1.57 -2.26
N LEU A 118 11.70 2.45 -3.08
CA LEU A 118 13.15 2.55 -3.16
C LEU A 118 13.75 3.01 -1.83
N LEU A 119 13.23 4.11 -1.27
CA LEU A 119 13.66 4.64 0.03
C LEU A 119 13.45 3.60 1.14
N TRP A 120 12.33 2.88 1.09
CA TRP A 120 12.03 1.76 1.98
C TRP A 120 13.08 0.66 1.88
N GLY A 121 13.41 0.19 0.67
CA GLY A 121 14.42 -0.84 0.43
C GLY A 121 15.84 -0.45 0.82
N GLU A 122 16.15 0.85 0.81
CA GLU A 122 17.41 1.41 1.30
C GLU A 122 17.46 1.60 2.84
N GLY A 123 16.35 1.34 3.54
CA GLY A 123 16.23 1.52 4.99
C GLY A 123 15.97 2.97 5.42
N LYS A 124 15.65 3.87 4.48
CA LYS A 124 15.30 5.27 4.74
C LYS A 124 13.82 5.41 5.10
N MET A 125 13.40 4.72 6.17
CA MET A 125 11.98 4.57 6.54
C MET A 125 11.24 5.90 6.74
N LYS A 126 11.90 6.91 7.34
CA LYS A 126 11.30 8.25 7.55
C LYS A 126 10.99 8.97 6.24
N GLU A 127 11.87 8.83 5.26
CA GLU A 127 11.71 9.46 3.95
C GLU A 127 10.62 8.73 3.15
N ALA A 128 10.59 7.39 3.22
CA ALA A 128 9.54 6.57 2.62
C ALA A 128 8.15 6.93 3.17
N VAL A 129 8.02 7.07 4.50
CA VAL A 129 6.78 7.52 5.16
C VAL A 129 6.36 8.88 4.65
N SER A 130 7.28 9.85 4.60
CA SER A 130 6.99 11.19 4.07
C SER A 130 6.42 11.14 2.65
N MET A 131 6.94 10.25 1.80
CA MET A 131 6.42 10.04 0.45
C MET A 131 5.01 9.45 0.45
N TRP A 132 4.74 8.42 1.26
CA TRP A 132 3.39 7.85 1.38
C TRP A 132 2.38 8.83 1.98
N GLU A 133 2.74 9.58 3.02
CA GLU A 133 1.92 10.65 3.58
C GLU A 133 1.60 11.73 2.53
N ASN A 134 2.56 12.09 1.68
CA ASN A 134 2.34 13.05 0.60
C ASN A 134 1.38 12.50 -0.48
N ILE A 135 1.39 11.19 -0.74
CA ILE A 135 0.37 10.54 -1.57
C ILE A 135 -1.01 10.70 -0.92
N LEU A 136 -1.12 10.46 0.39
CA LEU A 136 -2.39 10.54 1.13
C LEU A 136 -3.00 11.94 1.18
N LEU A 137 -2.22 13.01 0.99
CA LEU A 137 -2.75 14.37 0.85
C LEU A 137 -3.71 14.50 -0.34
N ASN A 138 -3.36 13.88 -1.47
CA ASN A 138 -4.14 13.91 -2.72
C ASN A 138 -5.05 12.69 -2.88
N HIS A 139 -4.63 11.54 -2.35
CA HIS A 139 -5.32 10.25 -2.46
C HIS A 139 -5.54 9.63 -1.07
N PRO A 140 -6.44 10.20 -0.24
CA PRO A 140 -6.63 9.76 1.14
C PRO A 140 -7.14 8.31 1.25
N THR A 141 -7.77 7.78 0.20
CA THR A 141 -8.30 6.42 0.14
C THR A 141 -7.30 5.40 -0.41
N ASP A 142 -6.06 5.79 -0.66
CA ASP A 142 -5.03 4.89 -1.18
C ASP A 142 -4.57 3.89 -0.12
N LEU A 143 -5.18 2.70 -0.14
CA LEU A 143 -4.92 1.65 0.83
C LEU A 143 -3.45 1.18 0.87
N MET A 144 -2.74 1.21 -0.26
CA MET A 144 -1.32 0.84 -0.30
C MET A 144 -0.48 1.84 0.49
N ALA A 145 -0.71 3.14 0.27
CA ALA A 145 0.01 4.19 0.99
C ALA A 145 -0.30 4.15 2.49
N ILE A 146 -1.57 3.95 2.87
CA ILE A 146 -1.97 3.80 4.28
C ILE A 146 -1.23 2.61 4.92
N LYS A 147 -1.25 1.44 4.27
CA LYS A 147 -0.66 0.22 4.83
C LYS A 147 0.84 0.36 5.00
N PHE A 148 1.55 0.83 3.98
CA PHE A 148 3.00 0.94 4.05
C PHE A 148 3.48 2.09 4.96
N ALA A 149 2.78 3.23 5.00
CA ALA A 149 3.06 4.26 6.00
C ALA A 149 2.89 3.71 7.43
N HIS A 150 1.79 3.00 7.68
CA HIS A 150 1.54 2.37 8.98
C HIS A 150 2.62 1.35 9.35
N ASP A 151 3.00 0.46 8.43
CA ASP A 151 4.06 -0.52 8.67
C ASP A 151 5.39 0.17 8.99
N ALA A 152 5.74 1.20 8.24
CA ALA A 152 6.95 1.96 8.48
C ALA A 152 6.96 2.65 9.85
N TYR A 153 5.83 3.25 10.27
CA TYR A 153 5.69 3.77 11.63
C TYR A 153 5.84 2.67 12.69
N PHE A 154 5.29 1.48 12.44
CA PHE A 154 5.44 0.33 13.33
C PHE A 154 6.91 -0.08 13.48
N PHE A 155 7.66 -0.19 12.37
CA PHE A 155 9.09 -0.53 12.41
C PHE A 155 9.95 0.54 13.09
N MET A 156 9.56 1.82 12.99
CA MET A 156 10.24 2.91 13.70
C MET A 156 9.82 3.03 15.17
N GLY A 157 8.79 2.32 15.63
CA GLY A 157 8.22 2.45 16.97
C GLY A 157 7.45 3.75 17.21
N ASP A 158 7.07 4.48 16.15
CA ASP A 158 6.37 5.75 16.24
C ASP A 158 4.85 5.56 16.21
N ALA A 159 4.31 5.14 17.35
CA ALA A 159 2.87 4.92 17.52
C ALA A 159 2.05 6.21 17.42
N LYS A 160 2.63 7.37 17.75
CA LYS A 160 1.94 8.66 17.64
C LYS A 160 1.79 9.05 16.17
N GLY A 161 2.87 9.01 15.39
CA GLY A 161 2.85 9.31 13.96
C GLY A 161 1.87 8.42 13.20
N SER A 162 1.87 7.11 13.50
CA SER A 162 0.90 6.17 12.93
C SER A 162 -0.56 6.60 13.15
N ARG A 163 -0.91 7.00 14.37
CA ARG A 163 -2.27 7.46 14.69
C ARG A 163 -2.61 8.79 14.02
N ASP A 164 -1.69 9.76 14.09
CA ASP A 164 -1.90 11.10 13.56
C ASP A 164 -2.10 11.05 12.03
N SER A 165 -1.37 10.18 11.33
CA SER A 165 -1.55 9.86 9.91
C SER A 165 -2.99 9.41 9.60
N ILE A 166 -3.49 8.39 10.32
CA ILE A 166 -4.86 7.89 10.12
C ILE A 166 -5.90 8.95 10.48
N GLN A 167 -5.68 9.71 11.55
CA GLN A 167 -6.58 10.77 11.99
C GLN A 167 -6.69 11.91 10.95
N ALA A 168 -5.63 12.18 10.20
CA ALA A 168 -5.61 13.21 9.16
C ALA A 168 -6.45 12.83 7.92
N ILE A 169 -6.58 11.54 7.64
CA ILE A 169 -7.32 11.06 6.46
C ILE A 169 -8.76 10.64 6.77
N ILE A 170 -9.06 10.18 8.00
CA ILE A 170 -10.33 9.48 8.32
C ILE A 170 -11.60 10.25 7.96
N SER A 171 -11.60 11.58 8.08
CA SER A 171 -12.74 12.44 7.75
C SER A 171 -13.04 12.52 6.25
N LYS A 172 -12.06 12.15 5.41
CA LYS A 172 -12.19 12.12 3.95
C LYS A 172 -12.69 10.77 3.41
N HIS A 173 -12.80 9.74 4.26
CA HIS A 173 -13.37 8.46 3.89
C HIS A 173 -14.90 8.46 4.02
N LYS A 174 -15.58 7.86 3.04
CA LYS A 174 -17.04 7.70 3.02
C LYS A 174 -17.53 6.54 3.88
N GLY A 175 -16.63 5.66 4.30
CA GLY A 175 -16.92 4.49 5.13
C GLY A 175 -17.38 3.26 4.34
N CYS A 176 -17.57 3.40 3.03
CA CYS A 176 -17.91 2.31 2.12
C CYS A 176 -16.68 1.75 1.38
N GLU A 177 -15.51 2.33 1.60
CA GLU A 177 -14.27 1.87 0.96
C GLU A 177 -13.89 0.46 1.42
N PRO A 178 -13.29 -0.36 0.53
CA PRO A 178 -12.70 -1.63 0.91
C PRO A 178 -11.76 -1.46 2.10
N CYS A 179 -11.83 -2.39 3.06
CA CYS A 179 -11.00 -2.39 4.26
C CYS A 179 -11.15 -1.16 5.19
N TYR A 180 -12.22 -0.37 5.09
CA TYR A 180 -12.42 0.78 6.01
C TYR A 180 -12.41 0.39 7.51
N ARG A 181 -12.96 -0.79 7.85
CA ARG A 181 -12.91 -1.33 9.23
C ARG A 181 -11.48 -1.53 9.73
N TYR A 182 -10.56 -1.90 8.86
CA TYR A 182 -9.14 -2.01 9.21
C TYR A 182 -8.56 -0.63 9.53
N ILE A 183 -8.85 0.39 8.72
CA ILE A 183 -8.39 1.78 8.95
C ILE A 183 -8.88 2.28 10.31
N LEU A 184 -10.15 2.04 10.65
CA LEU A 184 -10.70 2.37 11.97
C LEU A 184 -10.01 1.63 13.13
N TYR A 185 -9.62 0.38 12.90
CA TYR A 185 -8.88 -0.40 13.88
C TYR A 185 -7.49 0.18 14.16
N LEU A 186 -6.79 0.65 13.12
CA LEU A 186 -5.49 1.32 13.27
C LEU A 186 -5.58 2.55 14.19
N LEU A 187 -6.65 3.35 14.04
CA LEU A 187 -6.87 4.55 14.87
C LEU A 187 -7.06 4.23 16.35
N ARG A 188 -7.77 3.13 16.67
CA ARG A 188 -8.17 2.78 18.05
C ARG A 188 -7.07 2.13 18.89
N ARG A 189 -6.00 1.63 18.26
CA ARG A 189 -4.96 0.84 18.96
C ARG A 189 -3.97 1.66 19.75
N VAL A 190 -3.92 2.97 19.57
CA VAL A 190 -2.99 3.82 20.30
C VAL A 190 -3.77 4.52 21.43
N PRO A 191 -3.36 4.43 22.70
CA PRO A 191 -4.12 5.04 23.81
C PRO A 191 -4.13 6.56 23.69
N LEU A 192 -5.28 7.21 23.85
CA LEU A 192 -5.35 8.67 23.94
C LEU A 192 -4.48 9.11 25.11
N THR A 193 -3.39 9.83 24.85
CA THR A 193 -2.77 10.61 25.93
C THR A 193 -3.78 11.67 26.34
N GLU A 194 -4.03 11.77 27.64
CA GLU A 194 -5.09 12.51 28.35
C GLU A 194 -5.25 14.02 28.06
N SER A 195 -4.65 14.59 27.01
CA SER A 195 -4.74 16.03 26.75
C SER A 195 -5.84 16.45 25.75
N ALA A 196 -6.60 15.52 25.16
CA ALA A 196 -7.59 15.83 24.12
C ALA A 196 -9.07 15.68 24.56
N THR A 197 -9.33 15.44 25.86
CA THR A 197 -10.71 15.25 26.37
C THR A 197 -11.36 16.53 26.92
N ARG A 198 -10.76 17.71 26.75
CA ARG A 198 -11.26 18.98 27.31
C ARG A 198 -11.94 19.93 26.32
N SER A 199 -12.32 19.49 25.12
CA SER A 199 -12.96 20.37 24.12
C SER A 199 -14.34 19.91 23.63
N LEU A 200 -14.95 18.90 24.26
CA LEU A 200 -16.27 18.38 23.87
C LEU A 200 -17.19 18.07 25.06
N ILE A 201 -17.12 18.87 26.14
CA ILE A 201 -18.18 18.98 27.14
C ILE A 201 -18.50 20.45 27.33
#